data_AF-A0A9W7KUL5-F1
#
_entry.id   AF-A0A9W7KUL5-F1
#
_cell.length_a   1.000
_cell.length_b   1.000
_cell.length_c   1.000
_cell.angle_alpha   90.00
_cell.angle_beta   90.00
_cell.angle_gamma   90.00
#
_symmetry.space_group_name_H-M   'P 1'
#
loop_
_entity.id
_entity.type
_entity.pdbx_description
1 polymer ?
#
loop_
_entity_poly.entity_id
_entity_poly.type
_entity_poly.pdbx_seq_one_letter_code
_entity_poly.pdbx_strand_id
1 'polypeptide(L)'
;MSSVYLPIESGLPAYFLPMLDDKDRNDLYSKAIKETIEAFIAEQGRAPRVLDLGCGTGMLSVFALRHGAEHVTALDLNSNMVTLAKRTLAECRFPKNKYKVVCGTIKDAKTRTRTAFHPEQKFDLLVSEILGTLATSENLYEHTQAVVPHMNRFENVEGGVYVVPRKVTVTAGLYQFDNLFAGSSEIQPIKQAFDGVLPLMDFNDVILMSSQNLSFPLHLMEPKLLGAEPTVIREDTFQVEEGKNSWVAKELCGGFKNITDGGVTLTGECYLVLEWTATLSAQTVLKNTVEQYKQFDIRNSHARHAQWGFLFGRVGDPEDMIPLDAVMVKASGWDKGVPKIELKKVWEKKKVTAEADVVVSQQVGVRVVVGGVEVGVEVGVEVGVGLEDNPAKRAKIE
;
A
#
# COMPACT_ATOMS: atom_id res chain seq x y z
N MET A 1 1.75 -19.78 -2.16
CA MET A 1 2.71 -20.22 -1.11
C MET A 1 2.39 -19.47 0.19
N SER A 2 2.45 -20.15 1.35
CA SER A 2 2.20 -19.56 2.67
C SER A 2 3.33 -18.62 3.07
N SER A 3 3.11 -17.30 3.16
CA SER A 3 4.05 -16.38 3.83
C SER A 3 3.78 -16.38 5.33
N VAL A 4 4.12 -17.49 5.99
CA VAL A 4 4.39 -17.42 7.42
C VAL A 4 5.70 -16.64 7.53
N TYR A 5 5.71 -15.49 8.22
CA TYR A 5 6.95 -14.80 8.54
C TYR A 5 7.87 -15.79 9.25
N LEU A 6 8.99 -16.13 8.60
CA LEU A 6 10.03 -16.97 9.15
C LEU A 6 11.19 -16.05 9.55
N PRO A 7 11.46 -15.86 10.85
CA PRO A 7 12.57 -15.03 11.29
C PRO A 7 13.89 -15.58 10.77
N ILE A 8 14.78 -14.70 10.31
CA ILE A 8 16.12 -15.10 9.86
C ILE A 8 16.89 -15.68 11.06
N GLU A 9 17.50 -16.86 10.87
CA GLU A 9 18.23 -17.59 11.93
C GLU A 9 19.41 -16.80 12.50
N SER A 10 20.02 -15.90 11.71
CA SER A 10 21.14 -15.05 12.15
C SER A 10 21.16 -13.69 11.45
N GLY A 11 21.74 -12.67 12.10
CA GLY A 11 21.85 -11.32 11.58
C GLY A 11 20.63 -10.43 11.84
N LEU A 12 20.71 -9.18 11.39
CA LEU A 12 19.58 -8.25 11.36
C LEU A 12 18.97 -8.28 9.96
N PRO A 13 17.64 -8.48 9.82
CA PRO A 13 16.99 -8.32 8.53
C PRO A 13 17.30 -6.95 7.90
N ALA A 14 17.57 -6.94 6.59
CA ALA A 14 18.13 -5.78 5.88
C ALA A 14 17.27 -4.51 6.00
N TYR A 15 15.95 -4.65 6.19
CA TYR A 15 15.01 -3.54 6.32
C TYR A 15 15.07 -2.80 7.67
N PHE A 16 15.71 -3.36 8.71
CA PHE A 16 15.79 -2.69 10.01
C PHE A 16 16.67 -1.44 10.01
N LEU A 17 17.76 -1.42 9.24
CA LEU A 17 18.62 -0.24 9.17
C LEU A 17 17.90 0.95 8.52
N PRO A 18 17.23 0.79 7.36
CA PRO A 18 16.33 1.80 6.81
C PRO A 18 15.25 2.26 7.79
N MET A 19 14.59 1.34 8.50
CA MET A 19 13.56 1.69 9.50
C MET A 19 14.11 2.58 10.62
N LEU A 20 15.35 2.35 11.06
CA LEU A 20 16.01 3.21 12.04
C LEU A 20 16.41 4.57 11.44
N ASP A 21 16.68 4.63 10.15
CA ASP A 21 17.11 5.85 9.44
C ASP A 21 15.94 6.73 8.97
N ASP A 22 14.71 6.18 8.94
CA ASP A 22 13.49 6.92 8.63
C ASP A 22 13.07 7.83 9.79
N LYS A 23 13.63 9.04 9.77
CA LYS A 23 13.43 10.07 10.79
C LYS A 23 11.97 10.51 10.88
N ASP A 24 11.28 10.68 9.75
CA ASP A 24 9.87 11.07 9.75
C ASP A 24 9.01 10.02 10.47
N ARG A 25 9.18 8.73 10.14
CA ARG A 25 8.48 7.62 10.80
C ARG A 25 8.76 7.63 12.30
N ASN A 26 10.03 7.78 12.68
CA ASN A 26 10.46 7.75 14.08
C ASN A 26 9.89 8.93 14.89
N ASP A 27 9.94 10.14 14.33
CA ASP A 27 9.44 11.35 14.98
C ASP A 27 7.90 11.29 15.13
N LEU A 28 7.18 10.85 14.09
CA LEU A 28 5.72 10.71 14.12
C LEU A 28 5.26 9.63 15.10
N TYR A 29 5.90 8.46 15.15
CA TYR A 29 5.57 7.44 16.15
C TYR A 29 5.86 7.92 17.58
N SER A 30 7.01 8.55 17.81
CA SER A 30 7.34 9.12 19.12
C SER A 30 6.30 10.17 19.55
N LYS A 31 5.92 11.07 18.64
CA LYS A 31 4.89 12.10 18.87
C LYS A 31 3.54 11.47 19.19
N ALA A 32 3.06 10.52 18.39
CA ALA A 32 1.77 9.87 18.60
C ALA A 32 1.70 9.07 19.91
N ILE A 33 2.77 8.35 20.26
CA ILE A 33 2.87 7.63 21.54
C ILE A 33 2.80 8.62 22.70
N LYS A 34 3.53 9.75 22.61
CA LYS A 34 3.49 10.81 23.62
C LYS A 34 2.06 11.35 23.79
N GLU A 35 1.42 11.78 22.71
CA GLU A 35 0.06 12.33 22.72
C GLU A 35 -0.94 11.35 23.34
N THR A 36 -0.81 10.06 23.01
CA THR A 36 -1.71 9.01 23.52
C THR A 36 -1.47 8.75 25.01
N ILE A 37 -0.22 8.78 25.49
CA ILE A 37 0.11 8.64 26.91
C ILE A 37 -0.35 9.86 27.70
N GLU A 38 -0.16 11.07 27.18
CA GLU A 38 -0.61 12.31 27.83
C GLU A 38 -2.14 12.34 27.95
N ALA A 39 -2.86 11.96 26.90
CA ALA A 39 -4.31 11.81 26.93
C ALA A 39 -4.75 10.77 27.97
N PHE A 40 -4.09 9.61 28.01
CA PHE A 40 -4.36 8.58 29.01
C PHE A 40 -4.19 9.09 30.44
N ILE A 41 -3.08 9.78 30.72
CA ILE A 41 -2.78 10.31 32.06
C ILE A 41 -3.81 11.36 32.46
N ALA A 42 -4.18 12.25 31.54
CA ALA A 42 -5.18 13.28 31.80
C ALA A 42 -6.55 12.68 32.15
N GLU A 43 -6.97 11.64 31.43
CA GLU A 43 -8.28 11.02 31.57
C GLU A 43 -8.37 9.98 32.70
N GLN A 44 -7.28 9.27 32.98
CA GLN A 44 -7.27 8.13 33.92
C GLN A 44 -6.50 8.41 35.22
N GLY A 45 -5.81 9.56 35.32
CA GLY A 45 -5.11 10.00 36.53
C GLY A 45 -3.88 9.17 36.91
N ARG A 46 -3.40 8.29 36.00
CA ARG A 46 -2.20 7.45 36.20
C ARG A 46 -1.48 7.19 34.89
N ALA A 47 -0.24 6.72 34.96
CA ALA A 47 0.52 6.28 33.79
C ALA A 47 -0.01 4.94 33.22
N PRO A 48 0.06 4.73 31.89
CA PRO A 48 -0.44 3.51 31.26
C PRO A 48 0.57 2.36 31.31
N ARG A 49 0.03 1.13 31.34
CA ARG A 49 0.76 -0.11 31.04
C ARG A 49 0.65 -0.41 29.54
N VAL A 50 1.77 -0.29 28.84
CA VAL A 50 1.83 -0.36 27.38
C VAL A 50 2.20 -1.77 26.91
N LEU A 51 1.56 -2.24 25.84
CA LEU A 51 2.00 -3.37 25.04
C LEU A 51 2.59 -2.87 23.72
N ASP A 52 3.85 -3.19 23.47
CA ASP A 52 4.53 -2.99 22.18
C ASP A 52 4.53 -4.34 21.44
N LEU A 53 3.66 -4.47 20.42
CA LEU A 53 3.44 -5.69 19.66
C LEU A 53 4.27 -5.65 18.36
N GLY A 54 5.14 -6.65 18.17
CA GLY A 54 6.13 -6.62 17.09
C GLY A 54 7.27 -5.66 17.44
N CYS A 55 7.82 -5.78 18.65
CA CYS A 55 8.66 -4.73 19.23
C CYS A 55 10.00 -4.52 18.51
N GLY A 56 10.45 -5.47 17.69
CA GLY A 56 11.65 -5.34 16.87
C GLY A 56 12.88 -4.94 17.71
N THR A 57 13.46 -3.77 17.41
CA THR A 57 14.65 -3.25 18.12
C THR A 57 14.34 -2.73 19.53
N GLY A 58 13.07 -2.65 19.91
CA GLY A 58 12.58 -2.07 21.16
C GLY A 58 12.42 -0.54 21.13
N MET A 59 12.52 0.09 19.97
CA MET A 59 12.48 1.55 19.84
C MET A 59 11.14 2.16 20.31
N LEU A 60 10.00 1.57 19.95
CA LEU A 60 8.69 2.09 20.38
C LEU A 60 8.50 1.90 21.89
N SER A 61 9.00 0.80 22.45
CA SER A 61 9.11 0.60 23.90
C SER A 61 9.94 1.69 24.58
N VAL A 62 11.06 2.11 24.00
CA VAL A 62 11.86 3.24 24.51
C VAL A 62 11.06 4.54 24.49
N PHE A 63 10.35 4.84 23.39
CA PHE A 63 9.50 6.04 23.31
C PHE A 63 8.42 6.04 24.39
N ALA A 64 7.71 4.92 24.56
CA ALA A 64 6.68 4.79 25.59
C ALA A 64 7.24 5.04 27.01
N LEU A 65 8.39 4.44 27.35
CA LEU A 65 9.02 4.66 28.67
C LEU A 65 9.51 6.10 28.86
N ARG A 66 10.09 6.73 27.83
CA ARG A 66 10.55 8.13 27.90
C ARG A 66 9.39 9.10 28.08
N HIS A 67 8.24 8.81 27.48
CA HIS A 67 7.04 9.64 27.57
C HIS A 67 6.18 9.34 28.80
N GLY A 68 6.66 8.50 29.72
CA GLY A 68 6.06 8.33 31.05
C GLY A 68 5.16 7.11 31.21
N ALA A 69 5.24 6.10 30.33
CA ALA A 69 4.56 4.83 30.57
C ALA A 69 4.97 4.22 31.92
N GLU A 70 3.99 3.63 32.63
CA GLU A 70 4.24 2.97 33.92
C GLU A 70 5.14 1.76 33.74
N HIS A 71 4.82 0.96 32.72
CA HIS A 71 5.48 -0.28 32.35
C HIS A 71 5.27 -0.59 30.86
N VAL A 72 6.28 -1.15 30.19
CA VAL A 72 6.13 -1.67 28.82
C VAL A 72 6.33 -3.18 28.77
N THR A 73 5.38 -3.90 28.19
CA THR A 73 5.60 -5.28 27.73
C THR A 73 5.88 -5.26 26.24
N ALA A 74 7.06 -5.69 25.84
CA ALA A 74 7.50 -5.76 24.45
C ALA A 74 7.43 -7.21 23.98
N LEU A 75 6.72 -7.47 22.88
CA LEU A 75 6.51 -8.82 22.34
C LEU A 75 7.02 -8.90 20.91
N ASP A 76 7.83 -9.92 20.62
CA ASP A 76 8.24 -10.25 19.25
C ASP A 76 8.27 -11.78 19.07
N LEU A 77 8.10 -12.25 17.84
CA LEU A 77 8.20 -13.66 17.49
C LEU A 77 9.65 -14.09 17.30
N ASN A 78 10.53 -13.15 16.95
CA ASN A 78 11.93 -13.40 16.65
C ASN A 78 12.81 -13.24 17.90
N SER A 79 13.46 -14.33 18.32
CA SER A 79 14.35 -14.35 19.48
C SER A 79 15.58 -13.44 19.34
N ASN A 80 16.06 -13.20 18.12
CA ASN A 80 17.13 -12.25 17.84
C ASN A 80 16.66 -10.82 18.11
N MET A 81 15.44 -10.47 17.69
CA MET A 81 14.85 -9.16 17.97
C MET A 81 14.58 -8.96 19.46
N VAL A 82 14.08 -9.99 20.14
CA VAL A 82 13.92 -9.96 21.61
C VAL A 82 15.25 -9.73 22.32
N THR A 83 16.33 -10.35 21.84
CA THR A 83 17.68 -10.13 22.40
C THR A 83 18.14 -8.70 22.18
N LEU A 84 17.91 -8.15 20.98
CA LEU A 84 18.22 -6.76 20.66
C LEU A 84 17.39 -5.79 21.52
N ALA A 85 16.07 -5.93 21.57
CA ALA A 85 15.20 -5.08 22.38
C ALA A 85 15.59 -5.07 23.87
N LYS A 86 15.98 -6.23 24.43
CA LYS A 86 16.51 -6.31 25.79
C LYS A 86 17.79 -5.48 25.97
N ARG A 87 18.70 -5.54 25.00
CA ARG A 87 19.95 -4.74 25.03
C ARG A 87 19.63 -3.25 24.91
N THR A 88 18.80 -2.85 23.93
CA THR A 88 18.38 -1.46 23.73
C THR A 88 17.78 -0.85 25.00
N LEU A 89 16.84 -1.55 25.65
CA LEU A 89 16.20 -1.08 26.87
C LEU A 89 17.17 -1.00 28.06
N ALA A 90 18.11 -1.95 28.15
CA ALA A 90 19.16 -1.93 29.18
C ALA A 90 20.16 -0.77 28.97
N GLU A 91 20.57 -0.51 27.72
CA GLU A 91 21.47 0.59 27.36
C GLU A 91 20.83 1.96 27.61
N CYS A 92 19.51 2.08 27.44
CA CYS A 92 18.74 3.26 27.82
C CYS A 92 18.61 3.48 29.35
N ARG A 93 19.19 2.58 30.17
CA ARG A 93 19.24 2.65 31.64
C ARG A 93 17.86 2.71 32.33
N PHE A 94 16.83 2.16 31.72
CA PHE A 94 15.54 2.01 32.39
C PHE A 94 15.63 0.98 33.52
N PRO A 95 14.94 1.20 34.66
CA PRO A 95 14.83 0.20 35.72
C PRO A 95 14.25 -1.12 35.19
N LYS A 96 14.81 -2.27 35.60
CA LYS A 96 14.38 -3.59 35.10
C LYS A 96 12.91 -3.92 35.41
N ASN A 97 12.32 -3.30 36.43
CA ASN A 97 10.91 -3.45 36.77
C ASN A 97 9.96 -2.60 35.90
N LYS A 98 10.49 -1.76 34.99
CA LYS A 98 9.71 -0.94 34.07
C LYS A 98 9.41 -1.64 32.74
N TYR A 99 10.06 -2.75 32.44
CA TYR A 99 9.83 -3.44 31.17
C TYR A 99 9.96 -4.95 31.26
N LYS A 100 9.26 -5.64 30.35
CA LYS A 100 9.38 -7.08 30.11
C LYS A 100 9.42 -7.33 28.62
N VAL A 101 10.45 -8.03 28.13
CA VAL A 101 10.56 -8.43 26.73
C VAL A 101 10.30 -9.93 26.59
N VAL A 102 9.33 -10.29 25.77
CA VAL A 102 8.82 -11.65 25.60
C VAL A 102 9.03 -12.11 24.16
N CYS A 103 9.52 -13.34 23.99
CA CYS A 103 9.55 -14.03 22.71
C CYS A 103 8.34 -14.96 22.64
N GLY A 104 7.43 -14.74 21.69
CA GLY A 104 6.27 -15.63 21.53
C GLY A 104 5.09 -15.02 20.77
N THR A 105 4.01 -15.80 20.70
CA THR A 105 2.73 -15.45 20.04
C THR A 105 1.59 -15.39 21.05
N ILE A 106 0.52 -14.68 20.68
CA ILE A 106 -0.74 -14.61 21.43
C ILE A 106 -1.72 -15.69 20.95
N LYS A 107 -1.64 -16.09 19.68
CA LYS A 107 -2.43 -17.18 19.10
C LYS A 107 -1.63 -18.47 19.15
N ASP A 108 -2.12 -19.47 19.88
CA ASP A 108 -1.77 -20.84 19.54
C ASP A 108 -2.79 -21.91 19.97
N ALA A 109 -3.74 -22.23 19.08
CA ALA A 109 -4.63 -23.38 19.25
C ALA A 109 -4.04 -24.70 18.68
N LYS A 110 -2.90 -24.68 17.98
CA LYS A 110 -2.40 -25.82 17.19
C LYS A 110 -1.02 -26.35 17.60
N THR A 111 -0.13 -25.53 18.16
CA THR A 111 1.29 -25.83 18.40
C THR A 111 1.64 -26.06 19.87
N ARG A 112 0.66 -26.07 20.80
CA ARG A 112 0.84 -26.33 22.25
C ARG A 112 1.90 -25.45 22.91
N THR A 113 2.23 -24.30 22.32
CA THR A 113 3.12 -23.31 22.95
C THR A 113 2.35 -22.45 23.94
N ARG A 114 3.01 -22.09 25.03
CA ARG A 114 2.43 -21.24 26.07
C ARG A 114 2.17 -19.84 25.47
N THR A 115 0.95 -19.32 25.59
CA THR A 115 0.62 -17.95 25.19
C THR A 115 1.61 -16.96 25.83
N ALA A 116 2.02 -15.93 25.08
CA ALA A 116 2.99 -14.94 25.55
C ALA A 116 2.57 -14.24 26.86
N PHE A 117 1.25 -14.16 27.09
CA PHE A 117 0.64 -13.52 28.25
C PHE A 117 -0.24 -14.49 29.03
N HIS A 118 -0.38 -14.20 30.33
CA HIS A 118 -1.38 -14.85 31.16
C HIS A 118 -2.78 -14.37 30.72
N PRO A 119 -3.84 -15.21 30.78
CA PRO A 119 -5.20 -14.79 30.41
C PRO A 119 -5.67 -13.50 31.10
N GLU A 120 -5.34 -13.35 32.38
CA GLU A 120 -5.66 -12.16 33.20
C GLU A 120 -4.79 -10.93 32.94
N GLN A 121 -3.74 -11.04 32.11
CA GLN A 121 -2.87 -9.91 31.84
C GLN A 121 -3.60 -8.88 30.98
N LYS A 122 -3.68 -7.64 31.49
CA LYS A 122 -4.31 -6.50 30.82
C LYS A 122 -3.33 -5.37 30.52
N PHE A 123 -3.60 -4.65 29.43
CA PHE A 123 -2.86 -3.49 28.96
C PHE A 123 -3.77 -2.30 28.76
N ASP A 124 -3.25 -1.10 29.01
CA ASP A 124 -3.99 0.14 28.85
C ASP A 124 -3.87 0.72 27.44
N LEU A 125 -2.70 0.52 26.81
CA LEU A 125 -2.35 1.10 25.52
C LEU A 125 -1.61 0.07 24.67
N LEU A 126 -2.03 -0.09 23.41
CA LEU A 126 -1.36 -0.93 22.42
C LEU A 126 -0.57 -0.05 21.44
N VAL A 127 0.70 -0.35 21.23
CA VAL A 127 1.51 0.21 20.15
C VAL A 127 1.95 -0.92 19.23
N SER A 128 1.87 -0.71 17.92
CA SER A 128 2.35 -1.66 16.91
C SER A 128 2.85 -0.92 15.68
N GLU A 129 3.92 -1.44 15.08
CA GLU A 129 4.36 -1.09 13.74
C GLU A 129 4.67 -2.38 12.96
N ILE A 130 3.66 -3.22 12.82
CA ILE A 130 3.67 -4.38 11.92
C ILE A 130 3.09 -3.92 10.57
N LEU A 131 3.66 -2.85 10.01
CA LEU A 131 3.20 -2.24 8.75
C LEU A 131 4.09 -2.72 7.61
N GLY A 132 3.50 -3.33 6.59
CA GLY A 132 4.21 -3.69 5.37
C GLY A 132 4.04 -2.66 4.24
N THR A 133 4.44 -3.04 3.03
CA THR A 133 4.26 -2.21 1.81
C THR A 133 2.84 -1.70 1.61
N LEU A 134 1.82 -2.49 1.97
CA LEU A 134 0.41 -2.07 1.91
C LEU A 134 -0.19 -1.73 3.29
N ALA A 135 0.65 -1.52 4.30
CA ALA A 135 0.32 -1.52 5.72
C ALA A 135 -0.27 -2.85 6.24
N THR A 136 -1.24 -3.43 5.55
CA THR A 136 -1.93 -4.67 5.91
C THR A 136 -1.19 -5.94 5.52
N SER A 137 -0.21 -5.86 4.61
CA SER A 137 0.50 -7.03 4.05
C SER A 137 1.32 -7.84 5.06
N GLU A 138 1.53 -7.31 6.27
CA GLU A 138 2.14 -8.02 7.40
C GLU A 138 1.13 -8.49 8.45
N ASN A 139 -0.17 -8.49 8.12
CA ASN A 139 -1.28 -8.95 8.97
C ASN A 139 -1.41 -8.17 10.30
N LEU A 140 -1.16 -6.85 10.29
CA LEU A 140 -1.33 -5.98 11.46
C LEU A 140 -2.69 -6.20 12.14
N TYR A 141 -3.75 -6.26 11.34
CA TYR A 141 -5.12 -6.45 11.82
C TYR A 141 -5.27 -7.77 12.58
N GLU A 142 -4.82 -8.88 12.02
CA GLU A 142 -4.96 -10.22 12.60
C GLU A 142 -4.10 -10.41 13.85
N HIS A 143 -2.91 -9.80 13.89
CA HIS A 143 -2.00 -9.84 15.03
C HIS A 143 -2.53 -8.99 16.19
N THR A 144 -2.95 -7.75 15.93
CA THR A 144 -3.54 -6.89 16.96
C THR A 144 -4.90 -7.39 17.42
N GLN A 145 -5.68 -8.05 16.56
CA GLN A 145 -6.97 -8.66 16.92
C GLN A 145 -6.82 -9.72 18.01
N ALA A 146 -5.70 -10.44 18.03
CA ALA A 146 -5.41 -11.42 19.08
C ALA A 146 -5.20 -10.77 20.45
N VAL A 147 -4.78 -9.50 20.49
CA VAL A 147 -4.52 -8.73 21.71
C VAL A 147 -5.80 -8.18 22.31
N VAL A 148 -6.87 -8.00 21.53
CA VAL A 148 -8.10 -7.33 21.97
C VAL A 148 -8.63 -7.82 23.33
N PRO A 149 -8.67 -9.14 23.63
CA PRO A 149 -9.10 -9.64 24.94
C PRO A 149 -8.20 -9.23 26.11
N HIS A 150 -6.96 -8.82 25.85
CA HIS A 150 -5.98 -8.34 26.82
C HIS A 150 -5.96 -6.82 26.96
N MET A 151 -6.81 -6.08 26.24
CA MET A 151 -6.91 -4.63 26.39
C MET A 151 -7.93 -4.26 27.47
N ASN A 152 -7.60 -3.24 28.27
CA ASN A 152 -8.58 -2.54 29.10
C ASN A 152 -9.51 -1.71 28.22
N ARG A 153 -10.75 -1.54 28.69
CA ARG A 153 -11.78 -0.74 28.02
C ARG A 153 -12.01 0.55 28.79
N PHE A 154 -12.21 1.64 28.07
CA PHE A 154 -12.40 2.97 28.63
C PHE A 154 -13.63 3.64 28.00
N GLU A 155 -14.60 4.03 28.82
CA GLU A 155 -15.88 4.60 28.35
C GLU A 155 -15.71 6.02 27.78
N ASN A 156 -14.74 6.77 28.29
CA ASN A 156 -14.43 8.15 27.87
C ASN A 156 -13.50 8.23 26.65
N VAL A 157 -13.32 7.13 25.91
CA VAL A 157 -12.38 7.06 24.79
C VAL A 157 -13.10 6.58 23.55
N GLU A 158 -12.99 7.35 22.48
CA GLU A 158 -13.53 6.96 21.18
C GLU A 158 -12.93 5.62 20.70
N GLY A 159 -13.80 4.62 20.55
CA GLY A 159 -13.41 3.25 20.21
C GLY A 159 -13.01 2.37 21.40
N GLY A 160 -13.14 2.87 22.62
CA GLY A 160 -13.03 2.13 23.87
C GLY A 160 -11.61 1.72 24.27
N VAL A 161 -10.57 2.08 23.50
CA VAL A 161 -9.17 1.69 23.75
C VAL A 161 -8.19 2.77 23.32
N TYR A 162 -7.02 2.79 23.97
CA TYR A 162 -5.86 3.54 23.49
C TYR A 162 -5.00 2.64 22.60
N VAL A 163 -4.79 3.05 21.35
CA VAL A 163 -4.00 2.27 20.39
C VAL A 163 -3.28 3.18 19.39
N VAL A 164 -2.08 2.78 18.99
CA VAL A 164 -1.26 3.40 17.96
C VAL A 164 -0.79 2.30 16.99
N PRO A 165 -1.19 2.30 15.70
CA PRO A 165 -2.09 3.26 15.05
C PRO A 165 -3.57 3.08 15.40
N ARG A 166 -4.36 4.15 15.27
CA ARG A 166 -5.84 4.12 15.41
C ARG A 166 -6.53 3.67 14.12
N LYS A 167 -5.96 3.97 12.97
CA LYS A 167 -6.54 3.67 11.66
C LYS A 167 -5.46 3.50 10.60
N VAL A 168 -5.70 2.59 9.66
CA VAL A 168 -4.92 2.44 8.43
C VAL A 168 -5.86 2.54 7.24
N THR A 169 -5.47 3.30 6.23
CA THR A 169 -6.23 3.48 5.00
C THR A 169 -5.33 3.18 3.81
N VAL A 170 -5.76 2.27 2.94
CA VAL A 170 -5.07 1.92 1.69
C VAL A 170 -5.81 2.56 0.52
N THR A 171 -5.07 3.22 -0.36
CA THR A 171 -5.60 3.93 -1.53
C THR A 171 -4.95 3.43 -2.82
N ALA A 172 -5.68 3.54 -3.92
CA ALA A 172 -5.21 3.29 -5.27
C ALA A 172 -5.28 4.59 -6.07
N GLY A 173 -4.13 5.05 -6.58
CA GLY A 173 -4.01 6.23 -7.43
C GLY A 173 -3.40 5.87 -8.78
N LEU A 174 -3.74 6.64 -9.82
CA LEU A 174 -3.10 6.52 -11.13
C LEU A 174 -2.11 7.67 -11.28
N TYR A 175 -0.85 7.35 -11.57
CA TYR A 175 0.22 8.34 -11.69
C TYR A 175 0.86 8.26 -13.07
N GLN A 176 1.19 9.43 -13.60
CA GLN A 176 2.16 9.59 -14.65
C GLN A 176 3.47 10.08 -14.00
N PHE A 177 4.60 9.46 -14.33
CA PHE A 177 5.90 9.89 -13.83
C PHE A 177 6.68 10.52 -14.98
N ASP A 178 6.83 11.84 -14.94
CA ASP A 178 7.57 12.58 -15.95
C ASP A 178 9.04 12.72 -15.54
N ASN A 179 9.95 12.66 -16.50
CA ASN A 179 11.38 12.81 -16.22
C ASN A 179 11.77 14.30 -16.17
N LEU A 180 12.45 14.73 -15.10
CA LEU A 180 13.01 16.10 -14.98
C LEU A 180 13.93 16.49 -16.15
N PHE A 181 14.55 15.51 -16.82
CA PHE A 181 15.52 15.71 -17.90
C PHE A 181 15.09 15.06 -19.23
N ALA A 182 13.78 15.05 -19.52
CA ALA A 182 13.24 14.49 -20.77
C ALA A 182 14.04 14.99 -22.00
N GLY A 183 14.74 14.08 -22.69
CA GLY A 183 15.57 14.38 -23.87
C GLY A 183 17.09 14.22 -23.68
N SER A 184 17.61 13.98 -22.47
CA SER A 184 19.03 13.67 -22.25
C SER A 184 19.33 12.17 -22.45
N SER A 185 20.40 11.85 -23.20
CA SER A 185 20.90 10.47 -23.35
C SER A 185 21.50 9.90 -22.06
N GLU A 186 21.88 10.77 -21.10
CA GLU A 186 22.54 10.38 -19.85
C GLU A 186 21.59 9.69 -18.86
N ILE A 187 20.27 9.87 -19.01
CA ILE A 187 19.26 9.34 -18.07
C ILE A 187 18.56 8.07 -18.57
N GLN A 188 18.90 7.58 -19.77
CA GLN A 188 18.41 6.29 -20.29
C GLN A 188 18.57 5.14 -19.28
N PRO A 189 19.70 5.02 -18.53
CA PRO A 189 19.83 3.99 -17.50
C PRO A 189 18.82 4.12 -16.34
N ILE A 190 18.40 5.35 -15.99
CA ILE A 190 17.43 5.58 -14.90
C ILE A 190 16.04 5.16 -15.35
N LYS A 191 15.65 5.54 -16.56
CA LYS A 191 14.39 5.08 -17.17
C LYS A 191 14.38 3.55 -17.31
N GLN A 192 15.47 2.97 -17.82
CA GLN A 192 15.61 1.51 -17.94
C GLN A 192 15.59 0.79 -16.58
N ALA A 193 16.16 1.38 -15.52
CA ALA A 193 16.08 0.81 -14.17
C ALA A 193 14.64 0.83 -13.64
N PHE A 194 13.87 1.89 -13.94
CA PHE A 194 12.46 1.97 -13.60
C PHE A 194 11.62 0.97 -14.40
N ASP A 195 11.82 0.89 -15.71
CA ASP A 195 11.12 -0.02 -16.62
C ASP A 195 11.48 -1.48 -16.38
N GLY A 196 12.73 -1.78 -16.04
CA GLY A 196 13.24 -3.14 -15.84
C GLY A 196 12.67 -3.84 -14.61
N VAL A 197 12.01 -3.12 -13.70
CA VAL A 197 11.30 -3.68 -12.54
C VAL A 197 9.83 -3.95 -12.86
N LEU A 198 9.31 -3.49 -14.00
CA LEU A 198 7.92 -3.68 -14.38
C LEU A 198 7.82 -4.71 -15.51
N PRO A 199 7.00 -5.77 -15.36
CA PRO A 199 6.87 -6.77 -16.41
C PRO A 199 6.19 -6.16 -17.64
N LEU A 200 6.65 -6.56 -18.83
CA LEU A 200 5.92 -6.36 -20.08
C LEU A 200 4.61 -7.17 -20.00
N MET A 201 3.48 -6.56 -20.37
CA MET A 201 2.15 -7.13 -20.11
C MET A 201 1.53 -7.85 -21.32
N ASP A 202 0.52 -8.68 -21.01
CA ASP A 202 -0.55 -9.12 -21.89
C ASP A 202 -1.86 -8.42 -21.41
N PHE A 203 -2.80 -8.14 -22.32
CA PHE A 203 -3.68 -6.96 -22.29
C PHE A 203 -4.68 -6.77 -21.11
N ASN A 204 -4.81 -7.71 -20.17
CA ASN A 204 -5.94 -7.74 -19.21
C ASN A 204 -5.60 -7.68 -17.71
N ASP A 205 -4.35 -7.90 -17.28
CA ASP A 205 -4.00 -7.99 -15.86
C ASP A 205 -2.88 -7.00 -15.47
N VAL A 206 -3.05 -6.28 -14.35
CA VAL A 206 -1.97 -5.47 -13.77
C VAL A 206 -1.19 -6.27 -12.75
N ILE A 207 0.08 -6.50 -13.04
CA ILE A 207 1.03 -7.06 -12.10
C ILE A 207 1.61 -5.91 -11.26
N LEU A 208 1.34 -5.95 -9.97
CA LEU A 208 1.90 -5.02 -9.01
C LEU A 208 3.23 -5.54 -8.48
N MET A 209 4.22 -4.65 -8.40
CA MET A 209 5.56 -4.93 -7.89
C MET A 209 5.96 -3.93 -6.81
N SER A 210 6.88 -4.35 -5.94
CA SER A 210 7.42 -3.50 -4.88
C SER A 210 8.41 -2.49 -5.43
N SER A 211 8.30 -1.23 -5.02
CA SER A 211 9.25 -0.16 -5.39
C SER A 211 10.44 -0.02 -4.43
N GLN A 212 10.65 -0.95 -3.48
CA GLN A 212 11.67 -0.83 -2.43
C GLN A 212 13.10 -0.52 -2.94
N ASN A 213 13.43 -0.95 -4.17
CA ASN A 213 14.74 -0.71 -4.80
C ASN A 213 14.77 0.49 -5.77
N LEU A 214 13.67 1.23 -5.90
CA LEU A 214 13.49 2.29 -6.90
C LEU A 214 13.43 3.70 -6.30
N SER A 215 13.80 3.85 -5.03
CA SER A 215 13.82 5.15 -4.33
C SER A 215 14.48 6.27 -5.14
N PHE A 216 15.69 6.04 -5.66
CA PHE A 216 16.43 7.07 -6.38
C PHE A 216 15.81 7.44 -7.73
N PRO A 217 15.49 6.48 -8.64
CA PRO A 217 14.73 6.78 -9.85
C PRO A 217 13.42 7.53 -9.57
N LEU A 218 12.60 7.04 -8.63
CA LEU A 218 11.32 7.66 -8.29
C LEU A 218 11.47 9.08 -7.73
N HIS A 219 12.52 9.33 -6.95
CA HIS A 219 12.77 10.66 -6.39
C HIS A 219 13.16 11.69 -7.48
N LEU A 220 13.83 11.23 -8.55
CA LEU A 220 14.20 12.06 -9.70
C LEU A 220 13.08 12.26 -10.72
N MET A 221 12.01 11.46 -10.66
CA MET A 221 10.84 11.64 -11.51
C MET A 221 9.84 12.57 -10.83
N GLU A 222 9.09 13.33 -11.63
CA GLU A 222 7.99 14.16 -11.16
C GLU A 222 6.68 13.36 -11.27
N PRO A 223 6.08 12.97 -10.13
CA PRO A 223 4.80 12.30 -10.14
C PRO A 223 3.67 13.30 -10.41
N LYS A 224 2.79 12.94 -11.33
CA LYS A 224 1.54 13.62 -11.59
C LYS A 224 0.40 12.65 -11.32
N LEU A 225 -0.37 12.90 -10.25
CA LEU A 225 -1.61 12.18 -10.01
C LEU A 225 -2.60 12.50 -11.15
N LEU A 226 -3.19 11.46 -11.70
CA LEU A 226 -4.18 11.53 -12.76
C LEU A 226 -5.55 11.31 -12.12
N GLY A 227 -6.38 12.35 -12.10
CA GLY A 227 -7.66 12.38 -11.35
C GLY A 227 -7.66 13.42 -10.22
N ALA A 228 -8.76 13.46 -9.46
CA ALA A 228 -8.90 14.41 -8.35
C ALA A 228 -8.17 13.92 -7.07
N GLU A 229 -8.43 12.66 -6.67
CA GLU A 229 -7.83 12.04 -5.47
C GLU A 229 -7.71 10.52 -5.61
N PRO A 230 -6.76 9.86 -4.92
CA PRO A 230 -6.67 8.40 -4.91
C PRO A 230 -7.93 7.75 -4.32
N THR A 231 -8.37 6.65 -4.93
CA THR A 231 -9.55 5.91 -4.46
C THR A 231 -9.23 5.09 -3.22
N VAL A 232 -10.00 5.25 -2.14
CA VAL A 232 -9.90 4.39 -0.95
C VAL A 232 -10.41 2.99 -1.25
N ILE A 233 -9.54 1.99 -1.05
CA ILE A 233 -9.85 0.58 -1.31
C ILE A 233 -10.00 -0.27 -0.03
N ARG A 234 -9.41 0.16 1.09
CA ARG A 234 -9.57 -0.47 2.41
C ARG A 234 -9.36 0.52 3.55
N GLU A 235 -10.11 0.32 4.63
CA GLU A 235 -9.93 1.01 5.89
C GLU A 235 -10.01 0.02 7.06
N ASP A 236 -8.94 -0.06 7.84
CA ASP A 236 -8.87 -0.83 9.09
C ASP A 236 -8.85 0.14 10.27
N THR A 237 -9.86 0.07 11.13
CA THR A 237 -9.99 0.92 12.32
C THR A 237 -9.81 0.08 13.58
N PHE A 238 -8.80 0.44 14.38
CA PHE A 238 -8.43 -0.26 15.61
C PHE A 238 -9.26 0.29 16.78
N GLN A 239 -10.57 0.09 16.69
CA GLN A 239 -11.54 0.45 17.72
C GLN A 239 -12.39 -0.78 18.02
N VAL A 240 -12.93 -0.86 19.23
CA VAL A 240 -13.87 -1.93 19.56
C VAL A 240 -15.22 -1.33 19.92
N GLU A 241 -16.21 -1.68 19.12
CA GLU A 241 -17.60 -1.30 19.37
C GLU A 241 -18.14 -1.95 20.65
N GLU A 242 -19.12 -1.29 21.26
CA GLU A 242 -19.80 -1.78 22.45
C GLU A 242 -20.37 -3.19 22.21
N GLY A 243 -20.07 -4.12 23.11
CA GLY A 243 -20.50 -5.52 23.01
C GLY A 243 -19.71 -6.38 22.00
N LYS A 244 -18.74 -5.83 21.26
CA LYS A 244 -17.86 -6.60 20.37
C LYS A 244 -16.50 -6.88 21.02
N ASN A 245 -15.83 -7.92 20.51
CA ASN A 245 -14.46 -8.30 20.92
C ASN A 245 -13.50 -8.29 19.73
N SER A 246 -13.80 -7.49 18.71
CA SER A 246 -12.99 -7.36 17.50
C SER A 246 -12.84 -5.92 17.06
N TRP A 247 -11.77 -5.68 16.31
CA TRP A 247 -11.58 -4.44 15.56
C TRP A 247 -12.69 -4.26 14.51
N VAL A 248 -12.75 -3.05 13.95
CA VAL A 248 -13.66 -2.69 12.86
C VAL A 248 -12.85 -2.58 11.56
N ALA A 249 -12.97 -3.58 10.68
CA ALA A 249 -12.44 -3.51 9.32
C ALA A 249 -13.55 -3.20 8.31
N LYS A 250 -13.23 -2.40 7.30
CA LYS A 250 -14.10 -2.11 6.16
C LYS A 250 -13.34 -2.32 4.85
N GLU A 251 -13.72 -3.36 4.13
CA GLU A 251 -13.37 -3.52 2.72
C GLU A 251 -14.36 -2.69 1.89
N LEU A 252 -13.88 -1.65 1.21
CA LEU A 252 -14.74 -0.62 0.63
C LEU A 252 -15.03 -0.81 -0.87
N CYS A 253 -14.39 -1.80 -1.52
CA CYS A 253 -14.48 -2.05 -2.96
C CYS A 253 -15.26 -3.33 -3.31
N GLY A 254 -16.55 -3.38 -2.98
CA GLY A 254 -17.45 -4.44 -3.46
C GLY A 254 -17.73 -4.44 -4.98
N GLY A 255 -17.16 -3.48 -5.72
CA GLY A 255 -17.29 -3.29 -7.17
C GLY A 255 -16.19 -2.40 -7.74
N PHE A 256 -16.19 -2.22 -9.06
CA PHE A 256 -15.26 -1.33 -9.75
C PHE A 256 -15.55 0.14 -9.40
N LYS A 257 -14.51 0.88 -9.00
CA LYS A 257 -14.56 2.34 -8.79
C LYS A 257 -13.65 3.03 -9.80
N ASN A 258 -14.14 4.13 -10.36
CA ASN A 258 -13.33 5.00 -11.21
C ASN A 258 -12.21 5.61 -10.37
N ILE A 259 -10.98 5.53 -10.88
CA ILE A 259 -9.83 6.18 -10.24
C ILE A 259 -9.79 7.67 -10.60
N THR A 260 -10.49 8.07 -11.67
CA THR A 260 -10.47 9.44 -12.19
C THR A 260 -11.87 9.96 -12.50
N ASP A 261 -12.13 11.21 -12.12
CA ASP A 261 -13.30 11.96 -12.56
C ASP A 261 -12.90 12.85 -13.76
N GLY A 262 -13.49 12.63 -14.94
CA GLY A 262 -13.52 13.68 -15.98
C GLY A 262 -12.91 13.44 -17.36
N GLY A 263 -12.93 12.23 -17.93
CA GLY A 263 -12.80 12.06 -19.40
C GLY A 263 -11.49 12.56 -20.05
N VAL A 264 -10.41 12.69 -19.26
CA VAL A 264 -9.09 13.03 -19.78
C VAL A 264 -8.55 11.83 -20.59
N THR A 265 -7.88 12.08 -21.72
CA THR A 265 -7.21 11.01 -22.49
C THR A 265 -5.76 10.91 -22.04
N LEU A 266 -5.29 9.71 -21.70
CA LEU A 266 -3.88 9.51 -21.37
C LEU A 266 -3.05 9.58 -22.63
N THR A 267 -1.93 10.30 -22.53
CA THR A 267 -0.84 10.21 -23.47
C THR A 267 0.40 9.78 -22.67
N GLY A 268 0.87 8.55 -22.87
CA GLY A 268 2.11 8.04 -22.26
C GLY A 268 1.93 7.02 -21.13
N GLU A 269 3.05 6.68 -20.49
CA GLU A 269 3.15 5.60 -19.50
C GLU A 269 2.45 5.97 -18.19
N CYS A 270 1.45 5.17 -17.81
CA CYS A 270 0.67 5.36 -16.60
C CYS A 270 0.84 4.19 -15.64
N TYR A 271 0.82 4.48 -14.35
CA TYR A 271 1.14 3.53 -13.31
C TYR A 271 0.06 3.56 -12.24
N LEU A 272 -0.53 2.40 -11.97
CA LEU A 272 -1.36 2.20 -10.80
C LEU A 272 -0.43 2.10 -9.60
N VAL A 273 -0.62 2.94 -8.59
CA VAL A 273 0.15 2.93 -7.35
C VAL A 273 -0.80 2.69 -6.19
N LEU A 274 -0.47 1.70 -5.36
CA LEU A 274 -1.11 1.46 -4.08
C LEU A 274 -0.28 2.10 -2.98
N GLU A 275 -0.94 2.95 -2.22
CA GLU A 275 -0.36 3.80 -1.18
C GLU A 275 -1.16 3.62 0.11
N TRP A 276 -0.63 4.11 1.22
CA TRP A 276 -1.39 4.08 2.46
C TRP A 276 -1.05 5.22 3.41
N THR A 277 -1.99 5.47 4.32
CA THR A 277 -1.78 6.36 5.46
C THR A 277 -2.18 5.65 6.75
N ALA A 278 -1.51 5.99 7.85
CA ALA A 278 -1.82 5.50 9.17
C ALA A 278 -2.10 6.69 10.09
N THR A 279 -3.32 6.78 10.60
CA THR A 279 -3.67 7.73 11.67
C THR A 279 -3.11 7.18 12.97
N LEU A 280 -1.99 7.73 13.43
CA LEU A 280 -1.29 7.25 14.63
C LEU A 280 -1.97 7.76 15.90
N SER A 281 -2.43 9.00 15.90
CA SER A 281 -3.19 9.66 16.97
C SER A 281 -4.22 10.63 16.39
N ALA A 282 -4.93 11.40 17.21
CA ALA A 282 -5.84 12.44 16.75
C ALA A 282 -5.15 13.57 15.94
N GLN A 283 -3.85 13.80 16.14
CA GLN A 283 -3.10 14.92 15.56
C GLN A 283 -1.94 14.48 14.66
N THR A 284 -1.67 13.17 14.61
CA THR A 284 -0.47 12.63 13.96
C THR A 284 -0.87 11.57 12.94
N VAL A 285 -0.53 11.83 11.68
CA VAL A 285 -0.78 10.94 10.55
C VAL A 285 0.55 10.64 9.87
N LEU A 286 0.85 9.35 9.74
CA LEU A 286 1.96 8.84 8.96
C LEU A 286 1.50 8.56 7.54
N LYS A 287 2.26 9.01 6.54
CA LYS A 287 1.90 8.87 5.13
C LYS A 287 2.97 8.09 4.38
N ASN A 288 2.58 6.98 3.75
CA ASN A 288 3.39 6.28 2.76
C ASN A 288 2.78 6.53 1.38
N THR A 289 2.94 7.77 0.89
CA THR A 289 2.34 8.26 -0.36
C THR A 289 3.40 8.93 -1.24
N VAL A 290 3.33 8.75 -2.56
CA VAL A 290 4.18 9.35 -3.60
C VAL A 290 4.43 10.83 -3.33
N GLU A 291 3.38 11.59 -3.00
CA GLU A 291 3.50 13.00 -2.62
C GLU A 291 4.44 13.21 -1.42
N GLN A 292 4.26 12.44 -0.34
CA GLN A 292 5.08 12.55 0.87
C GLN A 292 6.56 12.24 0.59
N TYR A 293 6.84 11.27 -0.27
CA TYR A 293 8.22 10.90 -0.61
C TYR A 293 8.99 11.99 -1.36
N LYS A 294 8.30 12.84 -2.12
CA LYS A 294 8.90 13.99 -2.81
C LYS A 294 9.22 15.14 -1.85
N GLN A 295 8.57 15.18 -0.68
CA GLN A 295 8.84 16.19 0.35
C GLN A 295 10.06 15.84 1.21
N PHE A 296 10.49 14.58 1.23
CA PHE A 296 11.65 14.14 1.98
C PHE A 296 12.97 14.52 1.28
N ASP A 297 14.04 14.67 2.07
CA ASP A 297 15.37 14.55 1.50
C ASP A 297 15.60 13.11 0.97
N ILE A 298 16.59 12.95 0.09
CA ILE A 298 16.85 11.67 -0.57
C ILE A 298 17.17 10.53 0.41
N ARG A 299 17.79 10.82 1.56
CA ARG A 299 18.15 9.79 2.54
C ARG A 299 16.91 9.27 3.25
N ASN A 300 16.03 10.15 3.74
CA ASN A 300 14.77 9.72 4.36
C ASN A 300 13.84 9.08 3.32
N SER A 301 13.84 9.59 2.08
CA SER A 301 13.09 8.99 0.96
C SER A 301 13.55 7.56 0.65
N HIS A 302 14.87 7.33 0.65
CA HIS A 302 15.47 6.00 0.49
C HIS A 302 15.13 5.08 1.67
N ALA A 303 15.25 5.57 2.90
CA ALA A 303 14.94 4.83 4.11
C ALA A 303 13.48 4.33 4.12
N ARG A 304 12.53 5.24 3.87
CA ARG A 304 11.10 4.94 3.75
C ARG A 304 10.81 3.93 2.63
N HIS A 305 11.47 4.08 1.47
CA HIS A 305 11.28 3.18 0.33
C HIS A 305 11.79 1.78 0.64
N ALA A 306 13.00 1.67 1.20
CA ALA A 306 13.59 0.37 1.52
C ALA A 306 12.79 -0.37 2.62
N GLN A 307 12.11 0.37 3.51
CA GLN A 307 11.20 -0.21 4.49
C GLN A 307 9.89 -0.66 3.84
N TRP A 308 9.11 0.26 3.28
CA TRP A 308 7.77 -0.04 2.78
C TRP A 308 7.68 -0.02 1.26
N GLY A 309 8.23 1.01 0.63
CA GLY A 309 8.03 1.27 -0.80
C GLY A 309 6.54 1.42 -1.14
N PHE A 310 6.20 1.13 -2.40
CA PHE A 310 4.84 1.07 -2.91
C PHE A 310 4.63 -0.25 -3.63
N LEU A 311 3.38 -0.68 -3.75
CA LEU A 311 3.02 -1.58 -4.83
C LEU A 311 2.60 -0.76 -6.04
N PHE A 312 3.21 -1.00 -7.19
CA PHE A 312 2.88 -0.27 -8.40
C PHE A 312 3.01 -1.15 -9.65
N GLY A 313 2.28 -0.81 -10.69
CA GLY A 313 2.25 -1.55 -11.95
C GLY A 313 1.83 -0.67 -13.12
N ARG A 314 2.33 -0.96 -14.32
CA ARG A 314 1.97 -0.23 -15.54
C ARG A 314 0.50 -0.50 -15.90
N VAL A 315 -0.21 0.50 -16.39
CA VAL A 315 -1.60 0.39 -16.85
C VAL A 315 -1.61 0.43 -18.38
N GLY A 316 -1.41 -0.74 -19.00
CA GLY A 316 -1.35 -0.93 -20.46
C GLY A 316 0.01 -0.62 -21.10
N ASP A 317 0.09 -0.77 -22.42
CA ASP A 317 1.34 -0.56 -23.14
C ASP A 317 1.69 0.94 -23.29
N PRO A 318 2.97 1.32 -23.31
CA PRO A 318 3.40 2.71 -23.51
C PRO A 318 2.89 3.35 -24.81
N GLU A 319 2.59 2.52 -25.81
CA GLU A 319 2.07 2.92 -27.12
C GLU A 319 0.53 3.00 -27.16
N ASP A 320 -0.17 2.46 -26.15
CA ASP A 320 -1.63 2.48 -26.07
C ASP A 320 -2.16 3.85 -25.64
N MET A 321 -3.15 4.36 -26.37
CA MET A 321 -3.97 5.50 -25.94
C MET A 321 -5.17 4.97 -25.11
N ILE A 322 -5.06 5.00 -23.78
CA ILE A 322 -6.10 4.50 -22.88
C ILE A 322 -6.94 5.69 -22.36
N PRO A 323 -8.25 5.73 -22.62
CA PRO A 323 -9.15 6.70 -21.98
C PRO A 323 -9.10 6.54 -20.45
N LEU A 324 -8.92 7.60 -19.66
CA LEU A 324 -8.75 7.49 -18.20
C LEU A 324 -9.99 6.97 -17.47
N ASP A 325 -11.17 7.35 -17.96
CA ASP A 325 -12.45 6.87 -17.45
C ASP A 325 -12.66 5.36 -17.71
N ALA A 326 -11.82 4.78 -18.57
CA ALA A 326 -11.74 3.35 -18.76
C ALA A 326 -10.97 2.65 -17.64
N VAL A 327 -10.25 3.32 -16.73
CA VAL A 327 -9.46 2.63 -15.68
C VAL A 327 -10.24 2.60 -14.37
N MET A 328 -10.84 1.45 -14.10
CA MET A 328 -11.52 1.19 -12.83
C MET A 328 -10.77 0.14 -12.00
N VAL A 329 -10.70 0.36 -10.69
CA VAL A 329 -10.15 -0.62 -9.75
C VAL A 329 -11.27 -1.31 -8.99
N LYS A 330 -11.19 -2.64 -8.95
CA LYS A 330 -11.94 -3.47 -8.01
C LYS A 330 -10.93 -4.22 -7.14
N ALA A 331 -10.92 -3.91 -5.85
CA ALA A 331 -10.18 -4.69 -4.86
C ALA A 331 -11.12 -5.73 -4.26
N SER A 332 -10.97 -7.00 -4.63
CA SER A 332 -11.85 -8.07 -4.13
C SER A 332 -11.04 -9.21 -3.55
N GLY A 333 -11.31 -9.58 -2.30
CA GLY A 333 -10.56 -10.63 -1.62
C GLY A 333 -9.15 -10.19 -1.27
N TRP A 334 -8.81 -10.29 0.01
CA TRP A 334 -7.48 -10.00 0.54
C TRP A 334 -6.82 -11.32 0.90
N ASP A 335 -5.77 -11.71 0.18
CA ASP A 335 -4.93 -12.84 0.62
C ASP A 335 -3.78 -12.29 1.47
N LYS A 336 -3.78 -12.64 2.76
CA LYS A 336 -2.76 -12.22 3.74
C LYS A 336 -2.49 -10.70 3.73
N GLY A 337 -3.57 -9.92 3.66
CA GLY A 337 -3.47 -8.46 3.68
C GLY A 337 -2.99 -7.82 2.38
N VAL A 338 -2.93 -8.56 1.27
CA VAL A 338 -2.70 -8.02 -0.08
C VAL A 338 -4.01 -8.14 -0.90
N PRO A 339 -4.50 -7.06 -1.52
CA PRO A 339 -5.71 -7.10 -2.32
C PRO A 339 -5.44 -7.76 -3.67
N LYS A 340 -6.39 -8.57 -4.16
CA LYS A 340 -6.48 -8.82 -5.59
C LYS A 340 -7.07 -7.59 -6.27
N ILE A 341 -6.30 -6.95 -7.13
CA ILE A 341 -6.75 -5.79 -7.91
C ILE A 341 -7.10 -6.25 -9.31
N GLU A 342 -8.35 -5.98 -9.72
CA GLU A 342 -8.80 -6.14 -11.09
C GLU A 342 -8.90 -4.75 -11.73
N LEU A 343 -8.39 -4.61 -12.95
CA LEU A 343 -8.64 -3.46 -13.81
C LEU A 343 -9.66 -3.83 -14.88
N LYS A 344 -10.54 -2.88 -15.22
CA LYS A 344 -11.45 -3.06 -16.35
C LYS A 344 -11.39 -1.85 -17.26
N LYS A 345 -10.72 -1.98 -18.42
CA LYS A 345 -10.79 -1.03 -19.54
C LYS A 345 -12.22 -0.98 -20.09
N VAL A 346 -12.91 0.14 -19.92
CA VAL A 346 -14.18 0.42 -20.61
C VAL A 346 -13.89 1.04 -21.98
N TRP A 347 -14.00 0.24 -23.03
CA TRP A 347 -13.97 0.77 -24.40
C TRP A 347 -15.35 1.32 -24.74
N GLU A 348 -15.43 2.61 -25.06
CA GLU A 348 -16.64 3.18 -25.65
C GLU A 348 -16.72 2.68 -27.11
N LYS A 349 -17.68 1.79 -27.40
CA LYS A 349 -17.97 1.40 -28.79
C LYS A 349 -18.55 2.61 -29.53
N LYS A 350 -17.70 3.36 -30.24
CA LYS A 350 -18.15 4.36 -31.21
C LYS A 350 -18.31 3.70 -32.57
N LYS A 351 -19.53 3.70 -33.09
CA LYS A 351 -19.78 3.33 -34.50
C LYS A 351 -19.24 4.45 -35.37
N VAL A 352 -18.12 4.22 -36.04
CA VAL A 352 -17.53 5.14 -37.01
C VAL A 352 -17.93 4.65 -38.38
N THR A 353 -18.79 5.38 -39.08
CA THR A 353 -19.13 5.07 -40.47
C THR A 353 -18.23 5.92 -41.37
N ALA A 354 -17.35 5.27 -42.13
CA ALA A 354 -16.50 5.92 -43.13
C ALA A 354 -16.88 5.44 -44.53
N GLU A 355 -16.95 6.36 -45.50
CA GLU A 355 -16.97 6.00 -46.92
C GLU A 355 -15.52 5.86 -47.40
N ALA A 356 -15.15 4.68 -47.89
CA ALA A 356 -13.85 4.46 -48.52
C ALA A 356 -14.05 3.96 -49.96
N ASP A 357 -13.22 4.45 -50.88
CA ASP A 357 -13.13 3.90 -52.23
C ASP A 357 -12.31 2.60 -52.17
N VAL A 358 -12.98 1.46 -52.32
CA VAL A 358 -12.33 0.14 -52.27
C VAL A 358 -11.79 -0.22 -53.66
N VAL A 359 -10.47 -0.15 -53.81
CA VAL A 359 -9.78 -0.70 -54.98
C VAL A 359 -9.42 -2.17 -54.69
N VAL A 360 -10.11 -3.10 -55.33
CA VAL A 360 -9.83 -4.53 -55.19
C VAL A 360 -8.53 -4.86 -55.92
N SER A 361 -7.43 -5.00 -55.18
CA SER A 361 -6.20 -5.65 -55.66
C SER A 361 -5.88 -6.85 -54.75
N GLN A 362 -5.23 -7.88 -55.30
CA GLN A 362 -5.15 -9.24 -54.73
C GLN A 362 -4.43 -9.40 -53.38
N GLN A 363 -4.05 -8.32 -52.70
CA GLN A 363 -3.61 -8.33 -51.29
C GLN A 363 -4.13 -7.07 -50.61
N VAL A 364 -5.04 -7.21 -49.65
CA VAL A 364 -5.60 -6.08 -48.90
C VAL A 364 -5.13 -6.16 -47.44
N GLY A 365 -4.29 -5.21 -47.05
CA GLY A 365 -4.17 -4.78 -45.66
C GLY A 365 -5.04 -3.53 -45.48
N VAL A 366 -6.02 -3.58 -44.59
CA VAL A 366 -6.83 -2.40 -44.26
C VAL A 366 -6.10 -1.61 -43.17
N ARG A 367 -5.70 -0.37 -43.47
CA ARG A 367 -5.23 0.59 -42.47
C ARG A 367 -6.34 1.57 -42.15
N VAL A 368 -6.72 1.67 -40.88
CA VAL A 368 -7.69 2.67 -40.42
C VAL A 368 -6.97 3.67 -39.52
N VAL A 369 -7.07 4.95 -39.89
CA VAL A 369 -6.48 6.07 -39.15
C VAL A 369 -7.61 6.97 -38.69
N VAL A 370 -7.77 7.13 -37.37
CA VAL A 370 -8.77 8.01 -36.76
C VAL A 370 -8.05 9.14 -36.03
N GLY A 371 -8.30 10.40 -36.42
CA GLY A 371 -7.69 11.56 -35.77
C GLY A 371 -6.15 11.61 -35.86
N GLY A 372 -5.55 10.93 -36.83
CA GLY A 372 -4.09 10.84 -37.00
C GLY A 372 -3.41 9.68 -36.28
N VAL A 373 -4.16 8.83 -35.58
CA VAL A 373 -3.65 7.61 -34.91
C VAL A 373 -4.09 6.37 -35.69
N GLU A 374 -3.14 5.48 -36.00
CA GLU A 374 -3.42 4.18 -36.63
C GLU A 374 -4.03 3.25 -35.57
N VAL A 375 -5.24 2.74 -35.83
CA VAL A 375 -5.97 1.88 -34.88
C VAL A 375 -5.94 0.47 -35.44
N GLY A 376 -5.57 -0.52 -34.62
CA GLY A 376 -5.72 -1.93 -34.97
C GLY A 376 -7.20 -2.27 -35.11
N VAL A 377 -7.63 -2.67 -36.31
CA VAL A 377 -9.03 -3.06 -36.57
C VAL A 377 -9.08 -4.54 -36.89
N GLU A 378 -9.86 -5.30 -36.12
CA GLU A 378 -10.26 -6.66 -36.48
C GLU A 378 -11.42 -6.56 -37.47
N VAL A 379 -11.11 -6.56 -38.78
CA VAL A 379 -12.12 -6.36 -39.84
C VAL A 379 -12.79 -7.71 -40.15
N GLY A 380 -14.05 -7.87 -39.73
CA GLY A 380 -14.92 -8.91 -40.25
C GLY A 380 -15.48 -8.51 -41.62
N VAL A 381 -14.92 -9.01 -42.72
CA VAL A 381 -15.46 -8.76 -44.06
C VAL A 381 -16.51 -9.83 -44.39
N GLU A 382 -17.80 -9.52 -44.30
CA GLU A 382 -18.84 -10.32 -44.96
C GLU A 382 -18.92 -9.90 -46.44
N VAL A 383 -18.24 -10.65 -47.31
CA VAL A 383 -18.41 -10.49 -48.76
C VAL A 383 -19.68 -11.21 -49.19
N GLY A 384 -20.79 -10.49 -49.27
CA GLY A 384 -21.97 -10.95 -50.02
C GLY A 384 -21.64 -10.99 -51.51
N VAL A 385 -21.27 -12.16 -52.04
CA VAL A 385 -20.98 -12.34 -53.48
C VAL A 385 -22.30 -12.32 -54.26
N GLY A 386 -22.74 -11.13 -54.65
CA GLY A 386 -23.66 -10.93 -55.77
C GLY A 386 -22.84 -10.70 -57.04
N LEU A 387 -22.63 -11.76 -57.83
CA LEU A 387 -22.00 -11.73 -59.15
C LEU A 387 -22.86 -10.92 -60.13
N GLU A 388 -22.66 -9.59 -60.17
CA GLU A 388 -22.95 -8.79 -61.36
C GLU A 388 -21.90 -7.67 -61.46
N ASP A 389 -21.20 -7.65 -62.59
CA ASP A 389 -20.12 -6.74 -62.97
C ASP A 389 -20.55 -5.27 -62.88
N ASN A 390 -20.09 -4.57 -61.83
CA ASN A 390 -20.16 -3.12 -61.78
C ASN A 390 -18.91 -2.57 -61.04
N PRO A 391 -18.00 -1.85 -61.72
CA PRO A 391 -16.70 -1.45 -61.17
C PRO A 391 -16.73 -0.32 -60.13
N ALA A 392 -17.90 0.12 -59.67
CA ALA A 392 -18.05 1.13 -58.62
C ALA A 392 -19.14 0.74 -57.62
N LYS A 393 -18.88 -0.24 -56.76
CA LYS A 393 -19.67 -0.45 -55.53
C LYS A 393 -18.92 0.18 -54.36
N ARG A 394 -19.50 1.22 -53.76
CA ARG A 394 -19.11 1.70 -52.43
C ARG A 394 -19.47 0.60 -51.43
N ALA A 395 -18.48 0.06 -50.73
CA ALA A 395 -18.74 -0.87 -49.64
C ALA A 395 -18.99 -0.07 -48.36
N LYS A 396 -20.07 -0.40 -47.65
CA LYS A 396 -20.30 0.15 -46.31
C LYS A 396 -19.52 -0.72 -45.32
N ILE A 397 -18.47 -0.18 -44.74
CA ILE A 397 -17.74 -0.83 -43.65
C ILE A 397 -18.39 -0.33 -42.35
N GLU A 398 -18.98 -1.23 -41.57
CA GLU A 398 -19.68 -0.90 -40.32
C GLU A 398 -18.85 -1.17 -39.07
#